data_AF-A0A938KRD0-F1
#
_entry.id   AF-A0A938KRD0-F1
#
_cell.length_a   1.000
_cell.length_b   1.000
_cell.length_c   1.000
_cell.angle_alpha   90.00
_cell.angle_beta   90.00
_cell.angle_gamma   90.00
#
_symmetry.space_group_name_H-M   'P 1'
#
loop_
_entity.id
_entity.type
_entity.pdbx_description
1 polymer ?
#
loop_
_entity_poly.entity_id
_entity_poly.type
_entity_poly.pdbx_seq_one_letter_code
_entity_poly.pdbx_strand_id
1 'polypeptide(L)'
;MEARIRREKKGELLAAKWKGILQRHKNLEAAAVQAGTMVQPLLGASFMGSFINGVGQEPKLSGALFATKARTLSKPVPGERGVYVFVVDSLSTLPKDYDLKSAKASMEGQYRGRAGNEPFGAKRELAKIKDDRHLFY
;
A
#
# COMPACT_ATOMS: atom_id res chain seq x y z
N MET A 1 18.16 -6.66 0.48
CA MET A 1 17.42 -6.89 1.74
C MET A 1 17.38 -5.68 2.71
N GLU A 2 18.52 -5.06 3.05
CA GLU A 2 18.57 -4.00 4.09
C GLU A 2 17.72 -2.75 3.83
N ALA A 3 17.59 -2.32 2.58
CA ALA A 3 16.79 -1.14 2.24
C ALA A 3 15.28 -1.37 2.47
N ARG A 4 14.79 -2.61 2.31
CA ARG A 4 13.38 -2.97 2.53
C ARG A 4 13.08 -2.99 4.03
N ILE A 5 13.92 -3.65 4.83
CA ILE A 5 13.77 -3.75 6.28
C ILE A 5 13.83 -2.37 6.94
N ARG A 6 14.77 -1.51 6.52
CA ARG A 6 14.84 -0.12 7.01
C ARG A 6 13.58 0.68 6.68
N ARG A 7 12.98 0.46 5.50
CA ARG A 7 11.74 1.12 5.09
C ARG A 7 10.55 0.65 5.92
N GLU A 8 10.45 -0.66 6.15
CA GLU A 8 9.40 -1.24 7.01
C GLU A 8 9.48 -0.70 8.44
N LYS A 9 10.67 -0.70 9.05
CA LYS A 9 10.86 -0.13 10.40
C LYS A 9 10.51 1.36 10.48
N LYS A 10 10.88 2.15 9.46
CA LYS A 10 10.46 3.55 9.37
C LYS A 10 8.94 3.69 9.23
N GLY A 11 8.32 2.85 8.41
CA GLY A 11 6.87 2.78 8.25
C GLY A 11 6.15 2.44 9.56
N GLU A 12 6.66 1.47 10.33
CA GLU A 12 6.12 1.09 11.64
C GLU A 12 6.18 2.26 12.64
N LEU A 13 7.31 2.97 12.72
CA LEU A 13 7.47 4.12 13.60
C LEU A 13 6.51 5.26 13.25
N LEU A 14 6.36 5.54 11.95
CA LEU A 14 5.43 6.56 11.47
C LEU A 14 3.97 6.15 11.71
N ALA A 15 3.64 4.87 11.50
CA ALA A 15 2.32 4.34 11.80
C ALA A 15 2.00 4.40 13.30
N ALA A 16 2.98 4.16 14.17
CA ALA A 16 2.83 4.32 15.62
C ALA A 16 2.57 5.78 16.02
N LYS A 17 3.31 6.74 15.42
CA LYS A 17 3.07 8.18 15.62
C LYS A 17 1.65 8.57 15.19
N TRP A 18 1.23 8.14 14.01
CA TRP A 18 -0.14 8.38 13.53
C TRP A 18 -1.19 7.74 14.43
N LYS A 19 -0.99 6.51 14.93
CA LYS A 19 -1.91 5.91 15.90
C LYS A 19 -2.05 6.77 17.17
N GLY A 20 -0.96 7.32 17.69
CA GLY A 20 -1.00 8.21 18.85
C GLY A 20 -1.77 9.51 18.60
N ILE A 21 -1.62 10.09 17.41
CA ILE A 21 -2.37 11.28 16.97
C ILE A 21 -3.86 10.96 16.83
N LEU A 22 -4.19 9.84 16.17
CA LEU A 22 -5.57 9.40 15.93
C LEU A 22 -6.32 8.99 17.21
N GLN A 23 -5.61 8.60 18.27
CA GLN A 23 -6.21 8.37 19.58
C GLN A 23 -6.66 9.67 20.25
N ARG A 24 -5.96 10.78 19.98
CA ARG A 24 -6.26 12.11 20.54
C ARG A 24 -7.26 12.88 19.69
N HIS A 25 -7.27 12.65 18.38
CA HIS A 25 -8.12 13.36 17.44
C HIS A 25 -8.83 12.38 16.50
N LYS A 26 -10.16 12.32 16.58
CA LYS A 26 -11.00 11.50 15.69
C LYS A 26 -11.30 12.16 14.34
N ASN A 27 -10.85 13.41 14.14
CA ASN A 27 -11.06 14.18 12.92
C ASN A 27 -9.77 14.28 12.11
N LEU A 28 -9.88 14.11 10.79
CA LEU A 28 -8.74 14.06 9.88
C LEU A 28 -7.97 15.38 9.86
N GLU A 29 -8.67 16.51 9.92
CA GLU A 29 -8.11 17.86 9.89
C GLU A 29 -7.30 18.15 11.17
N ALA A 30 -7.85 17.80 12.33
CA ALA A 30 -7.16 17.96 13.61
C ALA A 30 -5.91 17.07 13.70
N ALA A 31 -6.01 15.83 13.18
CA ALA A 31 -4.86 14.94 13.08
C ALA A 31 -3.79 15.48 12.11
N ALA A 32 -4.20 16.07 10.98
CA ALA A 32 -3.30 16.65 9.99
C ALA A 32 -2.54 17.87 10.55
N VAL A 33 -3.23 18.77 11.26
CA VAL A 33 -2.63 19.94 11.93
C VAL A 33 -1.58 19.49 12.95
N GLN A 34 -1.89 18.49 13.78
CA GLN A 34 -0.92 17.98 14.76
C GLN A 34 0.27 17.29 14.10
N ALA A 35 0.06 16.63 12.95
CA ALA A 35 1.13 16.02 12.17
C ALA A 35 1.95 17.04 11.35
N GLY A 36 1.56 18.32 11.31
CA GLY A 36 2.19 19.33 10.47
C GLY A 36 1.96 19.10 8.98
N THR A 37 0.85 18.46 8.62
CA THR A 37 0.48 18.08 7.25
C THR A 37 -0.83 18.72 6.84
N MET A 38 -1.08 18.81 5.54
CA MET A 38 -2.36 19.30 5.01
C MET A 38 -3.19 18.13 4.47
N VAL A 39 -4.50 18.17 4.72
CA VAL A 39 -5.44 17.25 4.07
C VAL A 39 -5.55 17.63 2.60
N GLN A 40 -5.31 16.66 1.71
CA GLN A 40 -5.43 16.85 0.28
C GLN A 40 -6.63 16.05 -0.24
N PRO A 41 -7.57 16.67 -0.97
CA PRO A 41 -8.67 15.95 -1.59
C PRO A 41 -8.12 15.04 -2.69
N LEU A 42 -8.54 13.78 -2.68
CA LEU A 42 -8.14 12.81 -3.67
C LEU A 42 -9.26 12.59 -4.69
N LEU A 43 -9.01 12.96 -5.95
CA LEU A 43 -9.96 12.79 -7.04
C LEU A 43 -9.45 11.72 -8.02
N GLY A 44 -10.28 10.68 -8.25
CA GLY A 44 -10.07 9.72 -9.34
C GLY A 44 -9.14 8.54 -9.05
N ALA A 45 -9.05 8.06 -7.80
CA ALA A 45 -8.42 6.78 -7.54
C ALA A 45 -9.21 5.64 -8.20
N SER A 46 -8.54 4.74 -8.92
CA SER A 46 -9.14 3.56 -9.54
C SER A 46 -8.60 2.29 -8.87
N PHE A 47 -9.47 1.31 -8.64
CA PHE A 47 -9.09 0.06 -7.99
C PHE A 47 -8.01 -0.71 -8.77
N MET A 48 -8.08 -0.67 -10.10
CA MET A 48 -7.05 -1.28 -10.96
C MET A 48 -5.82 -0.37 -11.14
N GLY A 49 -5.89 0.88 -10.69
CA GLY A 49 -4.82 1.85 -10.79
C GLY A 49 -3.81 1.70 -9.66
N SER A 50 -2.54 1.56 -10.02
CA SER A 50 -1.42 1.72 -9.07
C SER A 50 -0.99 3.17 -8.91
N PHE A 51 -1.51 4.08 -9.73
CA PHE A 51 -1.18 5.51 -9.73
C PHE A 51 -2.36 6.32 -9.18
N ILE A 52 -2.05 7.20 -8.24
CA ILE A 52 -3.00 8.08 -7.58
C ILE A 52 -2.56 9.52 -7.88
N ASN A 53 -3.44 10.32 -8.48
CA ASN A 53 -3.11 11.71 -8.79
C ASN A 53 -2.78 12.49 -7.51
N GLY A 54 -1.74 13.32 -7.52
CA GLY A 54 -1.23 14.04 -6.35
C GLY A 54 -0.37 13.22 -5.37
N VAL A 55 -0.48 11.87 -5.38
CA VAL A 55 0.30 10.99 -4.48
C VAL A 55 1.40 10.21 -5.23
N GLY A 56 1.13 9.83 -6.47
CA GLY A 56 2.02 9.03 -7.31
C GLY A 56 1.70 7.53 -7.26
N GLN A 57 2.71 6.69 -7.50
CA GLN A 57 2.54 5.24 -7.57
C GLN A 57 2.45 4.63 -6.16
N GLU A 58 1.23 4.31 -5.73
CA GLU A 58 0.91 3.81 -4.38
C GLU A 58 -0.16 2.69 -4.44
N PRO A 59 0.20 1.47 -4.86
CA PRO A 59 -0.75 0.36 -4.99
C PRO A 59 -1.34 -0.09 -3.65
N LYS A 60 -0.56 -0.02 -2.56
CA LYS A 60 -1.02 -0.35 -1.20
C LYS A 60 -2.10 0.63 -0.71
N LEU A 61 -1.92 1.93 -0.98
CA LEU A 61 -2.91 2.95 -0.66
C LEU A 61 -4.18 2.74 -1.48
N SER A 62 -4.05 2.49 -2.78
CA SER A 62 -5.20 2.19 -3.66
C SER A 62 -6.03 1.03 -3.11
N GLY A 63 -5.39 -0.10 -2.79
CA GLY A 63 -6.10 -1.23 -2.18
C GLY A 63 -6.78 -0.89 -0.84
N ALA A 64 -6.12 -0.11 0.02
CA ALA A 64 -6.69 0.29 1.30
C ALA A 64 -7.88 1.26 1.16
N LEU A 65 -7.86 2.16 0.18
CA LEU A 65 -8.97 3.09 -0.11
C LEU A 65 -10.25 2.31 -0.42
N PHE A 66 -10.17 1.30 -1.29
CA PHE A 66 -11.33 0.49 -1.68
C PHE A 66 -11.72 -0.57 -0.64
N ALA A 67 -10.82 -0.93 0.28
CA ALA A 67 -11.13 -1.82 1.41
C ALA A 67 -11.79 -1.09 2.60
N THR A 68 -11.67 0.24 2.66
CA THR A 68 -12.22 1.05 3.76
C THR A 68 -13.63 1.51 3.44
N LYS A 69 -14.53 1.48 4.43
CA LYS A 69 -15.92 1.92 4.24
C LYS A 69 -15.98 3.44 4.03
N ALA A 70 -16.89 3.89 3.16
CA ALA A 70 -17.17 5.31 3.00
C ALA A 70 -17.51 5.98 4.33
N ARG A 71 -17.09 7.24 4.49
CA ARG A 71 -17.21 8.10 5.68
C ARG A 71 -16.56 7.55 6.95
N THR A 72 -15.61 6.62 6.81
CA THR A 72 -14.84 6.13 7.96
C THR A 72 -13.38 6.57 7.85
N LEU A 73 -12.82 6.96 9.00
CA LEU A 73 -11.41 7.26 9.15
C LEU A 73 -10.60 5.98 9.09
N SER A 74 -9.62 5.93 8.19
CA SER A 74 -8.78 4.75 8.03
C SER A 74 -7.75 4.61 9.15
N LYS A 75 -7.29 3.37 9.36
CA LYS A 75 -6.08 3.12 10.16
C LYS A 75 -4.86 3.59 9.35
N PRO A 76 -3.74 3.96 10.00
CA PRO A 76 -2.52 4.33 9.28
C PRO A 76 -2.08 3.22 8.33
N VAL A 77 -2.00 3.55 7.04
CA VAL A 77 -1.63 2.63 5.98
C VAL A 77 -0.17 2.85 5.59
N PRO A 78 0.73 1.90 5.89
CA PRO A 78 2.11 1.97 5.41
C PRO A 78 2.15 1.67 3.91
N GLY A 79 2.29 2.72 3.12
CA GLY A 79 2.53 2.69 1.69
C GLY A 79 4.00 2.47 1.33
N GLU A 80 4.33 2.55 0.04
CA GLU A 80 5.72 2.40 -0.41
C GLU A 80 6.53 3.69 -0.22
N ARG A 81 5.87 4.84 -0.36
CA ARG A 81 6.48 6.17 -0.28
C ARG A 81 6.22 6.87 1.05
N GLY A 82 5.23 6.43 1.83
CA GLY A 82 4.85 7.09 3.07
C GLY A 82 3.80 6.32 3.87
N VAL A 83 3.43 6.86 5.03
CA VAL A 83 2.29 6.38 5.83
C VAL A 83 1.14 7.34 5.64
N TYR A 84 -0.02 6.81 5.28
CA TYR A 84 -1.18 7.60 4.91
C TYR A 84 -2.34 7.33 5.87
N VAL A 85 -3.10 8.38 6.16
CA VAL A 85 -4.39 8.31 6.84
C VAL A 85 -5.38 9.04 5.94
N PHE A 86 -6.56 8.47 5.75
CA PHE A 86 -7.55 9.01 4.83
C PHE A 86 -8.97 8.79 5.34
N VAL A 87 -9.89 9.58 4.82
CA VAL A 87 -11.33 9.36 4.92
C VAL A 87 -11.84 9.18 3.51
N VAL A 88 -12.67 8.16 3.29
CA VAL A 88 -13.27 7.90 1.98
C VAL A 88 -14.58 8.68 1.88
N ASP A 89 -14.63 9.77 1.13
CA ASP A 89 -15.87 10.55 0.99
C ASP A 89 -16.95 9.79 0.22
N SER A 90 -16.59 9.25 -0.94
CA SER A 90 -17.46 8.44 -1.78
C SER A 90 -16.63 7.51 -2.65
N LEU A 91 -17.16 6.31 -2.91
CA LEU A 91 -16.64 5.39 -3.92
C LEU A 91 -17.66 5.33 -5.05
N SER A 92 -17.20 5.47 -6.30
CA SER A 92 -18.05 5.16 -7.43
C SER A 92 -18.34 3.67 -7.44
N THR A 93 -19.62 3.31 -7.49
CA THR A 93 -20.03 1.91 -7.63
C THR A 93 -19.72 1.43 -9.05
N LEU A 94 -19.33 0.17 -9.18
CA LEU A 94 -19.18 -0.42 -10.50
C LEU A 94 -20.52 -0.35 -11.27
N PRO A 95 -20.49 -0.13 -12.59
CA PRO A 95 -21.66 -0.30 -13.44
C PRO A 95 -22.29 -1.67 -13.18
N LYS A 96 -23.63 -1.77 -13.17
CA LYS A 96 -24.35 -3.04 -12.93
C LYS A 96 -23.96 -4.14 -13.92
N ASP A 97 -23.55 -3.75 -15.12
CA ASP A 97 -23.14 -4.67 -16.20
C ASP A 97 -21.63 -4.93 -16.23
N TYR A 98 -20.89 -4.51 -15.20
CA TYR A 98 -19.46 -4.76 -15.13
C TYR A 98 -19.17 -6.24 -14.87
N ASP A 99 -18.52 -6.89 -15.83
CA ASP A 99 -18.13 -8.29 -15.70
C ASP A 99 -16.96 -8.46 -14.71
N LEU A 100 -17.33 -8.66 -13.45
CA LEU A 100 -16.39 -8.98 -12.37
C LEU A 100 -15.60 -10.26 -12.63
N LYS A 101 -16.13 -11.21 -13.43
CA LYS A 101 -15.52 -12.50 -13.67
C LYS A 101 -14.32 -12.37 -14.61
N SER A 102 -14.46 -11.63 -15.71
CA SER A 102 -13.33 -11.34 -16.61
C SER A 102 -12.31 -10.39 -15.99
N ALA A 103 -12.74 -9.42 -15.19
CA ALA A 103 -11.83 -8.55 -14.43
C ALA A 103 -10.98 -9.36 -13.42
N LYS A 104 -11.60 -10.28 -12.68
CA LYS A 104 -10.89 -11.19 -11.76
C LYS A 104 -9.92 -12.10 -12.52
N ALA A 105 -10.35 -12.71 -13.62
CA ALA A 105 -9.49 -13.57 -14.43
C ALA A 105 -8.26 -12.83 -14.98
N SER A 106 -8.44 -11.59 -15.42
CA SER A 106 -7.36 -10.71 -15.88
C SER A 106 -6.38 -10.34 -14.76
N MET A 107 -6.89 -10.03 -13.56
CA MET A 107 -6.04 -9.78 -12.39
C MET A 107 -5.26 -11.04 -12.01
N GLU A 108 -5.91 -12.19 -11.91
CA GLU A 108 -5.26 -13.44 -11.59
C GLU A 108 -4.19 -13.82 -12.63
N GLY A 109 -4.43 -13.59 -13.91
CA GLY A 109 -3.43 -13.80 -14.98
C GLY A 109 -2.18 -12.94 -14.78
N GLN A 110 -2.36 -11.65 -14.46
CA GLN A 110 -1.25 -10.74 -14.16
C GLN A 110 -0.47 -11.16 -12.91
N TYR A 111 -1.17 -11.55 -11.84
CA TYR A 111 -0.52 -12.02 -10.61
C TYR A 111 0.23 -13.34 -10.84
N ARG A 112 -0.35 -14.30 -11.58
CA ARG A 112 0.32 -15.56 -11.94
C ARG A 112 1.58 -15.32 -12.78
N GLY A 113 1.55 -14.38 -13.73
CA GLY A 113 2.74 -14.02 -14.52
C GLY A 113 3.90 -13.45 -13.68
N ARG A 114 3.59 -12.65 -12.65
CA ARG A 114 4.60 -12.13 -11.69
C ARG A 114 5.10 -13.22 -10.75
N ALA A 115 4.17 -14.02 -10.21
CA ALA A 115 4.47 -15.15 -9.34
C ALA A 115 5.23 -16.28 -10.05
N GLY A 116 5.30 -16.29 -11.39
CA GLY A 116 6.20 -17.19 -12.13
C GLY A 116 7.68 -16.81 -12.01
N ASN A 117 7.99 -15.52 -11.86
CA ASN A 117 9.37 -14.99 -11.87
C ASN A 117 9.91 -14.64 -10.46
N GLU A 118 9.05 -14.21 -9.54
CA GLU A 118 9.45 -13.86 -8.15
C GLU A 118 9.94 -15.04 -7.27
N PRO A 119 9.38 -16.27 -7.33
CA PRO A 119 9.74 -17.32 -6.37
C PRO A 119 11.14 -17.88 -6.60
N PHE A 120 11.73 -17.74 -7.80
CA PHE A 120 13.14 -18.09 -8.00
C PHE A 120 14.07 -17.14 -7.24
N GLY A 121 13.75 -15.84 -7.23
CA GLY A 121 14.47 -14.83 -6.44
C GLY A 121 14.28 -15.03 -4.94
N ALA A 122 13.03 -15.25 -4.48
CA ALA A 122 12.72 -15.46 -3.07
C ALA A 122 13.31 -16.76 -2.50
N LYS A 123 13.32 -17.86 -3.28
CA LYS A 123 13.97 -19.12 -2.89
C LYS A 123 15.49 -18.96 -2.81
N ARG A 124 16.12 -18.17 -3.69
CA ARG A 124 17.55 -17.81 -3.57
C ARG A 124 17.84 -16.95 -2.35
N GLU A 125 16.96 -16.01 -2.00
CA GLU A 125 17.14 -15.13 -0.83
C GLU A 125 16.92 -15.89 0.50
N LEU A 126 16.05 -16.90 0.51
CA LEU A 126 15.83 -17.81 1.64
C LEU A 126 16.87 -18.94 1.74
N ALA A 127 17.48 -19.31 0.62
CA ALA A 127 18.58 -20.25 0.61
C ALA A 127 19.83 -19.57 1.18
N LYS A 128 20.34 -20.06 2.32
CA LYS A 128 21.67 -19.70 2.81
C LYS A 128 22.72 -20.32 1.87
N ILE A 129 22.96 -19.69 0.73
CA ILE A 129 24.01 -20.11 -0.20
C ILE A 129 25.36 -19.82 0.46
N LYS A 130 26.06 -20.86 0.92
CA LYS A 130 27.48 -20.78 1.27
C LYS A 130 28.28 -20.78 -0.04
N ASP A 131 29.15 -19.79 -0.20
CA ASP A 131 30.00 -19.64 -1.37
C ASP A 131 31.42 -20.10 -1.05
N ASP A 132 31.69 -21.37 -1.37
CA ASP A 132 32.97 -22.03 -1.12
C ASP A 132 33.92 -21.93 -2.33
N ARG A 133 33.66 -21.03 -3.29
CA ARG A 133 34.52 -20.86 -4.49
C ARG A 133 35.95 -20.44 -4.17
N HIS A 134 36.19 -19.88 -2.99
CA HIS A 134 37.52 -19.55 -2.46
C HIS A 134 38.34 -20.77 -2.03
N LEU A 135 37.76 -21.97 -1.98
CA LEU A 135 38.47 -23.22 -1.67
C LEU A 135 39.02 -23.94 -2.91
N PHE A 136 38.81 -23.38 -4.10
CA PHE A 136 39.17 -24.00 -5.38
C PHE A 136 40.12 -23.15 -6.25
N TYR A 137 40.72 -22.08 -5.69
CA TYR A 137 41.81 -21.31 -6.31
C TYR A 137 42.90 -21.00 -5.28
#